data_AF-A0A0J6YSB4-F1
#
_entry.id   AF-A0A0J6YSB4-F1
#
_cell.length_a   1.000
_cell.length_b   1.000
_cell.length_c   1.000
_cell.angle_alpha   90.00
_cell.angle_beta   90.00
_cell.angle_gamma   90.00
#
_symmetry.space_group_name_H-M   'P 1'
#
loop_
_entity.id
_entity.type
_entity.pdbx_description
1 polymer ?
#
loop_
_entity_poly.entity_id
_entity_poly.type
_entity_poly.pdbx_seq_one_letter_code
_entity_poly.pdbx_strand_id
1 'polypeptide(L)'
;MLKKTPRPVRSLRMKLFPLRKTCKYTLDDDPTTRGKEQQKKKIAKMAAAALTEAELATLSSKAIGAKDVAYCPYSKFRVGASLLAEDGTFFVGANVENASYPVGICAEKCVFGTAVTAGHRSFKAVAVASDIIPGTSPCGSCRQFMRQFCPPSFPVYMYGNDGKYVMKTMGELLPDSFGPEDLER
;
A
#
# COMPACT_ATOMS: atom_id res chain seq x y z
N MET A 1 -17.62 49.12 -57.66
CA MET A 1 -16.67 50.21 -57.32
C MET A 1 -16.99 50.62 -55.88
N LEU A 2 -16.10 50.80 -54.90
CA LEU A 2 -14.65 50.94 -54.83
C LEU A 2 -14.06 50.03 -53.73
N LYS A 3 -12.85 49.53 -54.00
CA LYS A 3 -11.99 48.74 -53.12
C LYS A 3 -11.48 49.62 -51.95
N LYS A 4 -11.58 49.15 -50.71
CA LYS A 4 -10.80 49.73 -49.58
C LYS A 4 -9.50 48.93 -49.42
N THR A 5 -8.38 49.60 -49.62
CA THR A 5 -7.01 49.09 -49.41
C THR A 5 -6.67 49.04 -47.91
N PRO A 6 -5.84 48.08 -47.44
CA PRO A 6 -5.39 48.03 -46.05
C PRO A 6 -4.20 48.97 -45.82
N ARG A 7 -4.16 49.64 -44.65
CA ARG A 7 -3.02 50.45 -44.18
C ARG A 7 -1.95 49.55 -43.54
N PRO A 8 -0.65 49.91 -43.61
CA PRO A 8 0.44 49.07 -43.15
C PRO A 8 0.54 49.07 -41.61
N VAL A 9 0.74 47.89 -41.03
CA VAL A 9 1.01 47.72 -39.59
C VAL A 9 2.48 48.09 -39.34
N ARG A 10 2.72 49.09 -38.50
CA ARG A 10 4.08 49.46 -38.04
C ARG A 10 4.67 48.30 -37.26
N SER A 11 5.81 47.79 -37.74
CA SER A 11 6.71 46.86 -37.06
C SER A 11 7.13 47.44 -35.70
N LEU A 12 6.61 46.85 -34.62
CA LEU A 12 7.09 47.12 -33.27
C LEU A 12 8.36 46.27 -33.07
N ARG A 13 9.53 46.90 -33.17
CA ARG A 13 10.81 46.31 -32.76
C ARG A 13 10.70 45.93 -31.27
N MET A 14 10.57 44.64 -30.97
CA MET A 14 10.77 44.11 -29.63
C MET A 14 12.21 44.41 -29.22
N LYS A 15 12.38 45.26 -28.20
CA LYS A 15 13.66 45.41 -27.50
C LYS A 15 13.96 44.06 -26.84
N LEU A 16 15.02 43.41 -27.30
CA LEU A 16 15.56 42.20 -26.71
C LEU A 16 15.95 42.51 -25.25
N PHE A 17 15.15 42.04 -24.29
CA PHE A 17 15.55 41.96 -22.89
C PHE A 17 16.55 40.79 -22.76
N PRO A 18 17.68 40.96 -22.05
CA PRO A 18 18.62 39.87 -21.88
C PRO A 18 17.95 38.74 -21.10
N LEU A 19 17.98 37.54 -21.69
CA LEU A 19 17.54 36.28 -21.09
C LEU A 19 18.23 36.13 -19.72
N ARG A 20 17.49 36.39 -18.64
CA ARG A 20 17.88 35.97 -17.29
C ARG A 20 17.98 34.44 -17.32
N LYS A 21 19.18 33.96 -16.99
CA LYS A 21 19.53 32.54 -16.81
C LYS A 21 18.37 31.81 -16.14
N THR A 22 17.89 30.74 -16.76
CA THR A 22 16.90 29.84 -16.18
C THR A 22 17.47 29.32 -14.86
N CYS A 23 16.87 29.76 -13.75
CA CYS A 23 17.10 29.17 -12.46
C CYS A 23 16.54 27.73 -12.55
N LYS A 24 17.43 26.74 -12.65
CA LYS A 24 17.07 25.34 -12.48
C LYS A 24 16.67 25.17 -11.01
N TYR A 25 15.39 25.32 -10.70
CA TYR A 25 14.82 24.78 -9.47
C TYR A 25 14.64 23.28 -9.70
N THR A 26 15.57 22.48 -9.19
CA THR A 26 15.35 21.05 -8.96
C THR A 26 14.29 20.93 -7.86
N LEU A 27 13.16 20.30 -8.17
CA LEU A 27 12.05 20.03 -7.24
C LEU A 27 12.35 18.90 -6.25
N ASP A 28 13.63 18.64 -5.93
CA ASP A 28 14.05 17.39 -5.27
C ASP A 28 14.71 17.58 -3.90
N ASP A 29 14.79 18.79 -3.34
CA ASP A 29 15.40 19.01 -2.01
C ASP A 29 14.59 20.00 -1.16
N ASP A 30 13.34 19.68 -0.85
CA ASP A 30 12.59 20.35 0.24
C ASP A 30 12.97 19.70 1.59
N PRO A 31 13.63 20.42 2.53
CA PRO A 31 14.05 19.88 3.83
C PRO A 31 12.88 19.38 4.71
N THR A 32 11.63 19.72 4.39
CA THR A 32 10.44 19.19 5.08
C THR A 32 10.16 17.71 4.76
N THR A 33 10.63 17.19 3.63
CA THR A 33 10.47 15.77 3.25
C THR A 33 11.31 14.84 4.13
N ARG A 34 12.56 15.22 4.44
CA ARG A 34 13.46 14.45 5.31
C ARG A 34 12.94 14.29 6.73
N GLY A 35 12.32 15.33 7.29
CA GLY A 35 11.70 15.29 8.63
C GLY A 35 10.46 14.38 8.68
N LYS A 36 9.61 14.42 7.64
CA LYS A 36 8.46 13.50 7.51
C LYS A 36 8.90 12.05 7.30
N GLU A 37 9.98 11.83 6.57
CA GLU A 37 10.52 10.50 6.28
C GLU A 37 11.21 9.86 7.50
N GLN A 38 11.94 10.66 8.30
CA GLN A 38 12.49 10.20 9.58
C GLN A 38 11.40 9.91 10.61
N GLN A 39 10.33 10.71 10.65
CA GLN A 39 9.18 10.46 11.52
C GLN A 39 8.40 9.19 11.10
N LYS A 40 8.19 8.96 9.79
CA LYS A 40 7.63 7.72 9.25
C LYS A 40 8.46 6.50 9.66
N LYS A 41 9.78 6.55 9.49
CA LYS A 41 10.71 5.48 9.92
C LYS A 41 10.64 5.21 11.43
N LYS A 42 10.45 6.24 12.25
CA LYS A 42 10.33 6.09 13.72
C LYS A 42 9.01 5.42 14.13
N ILE A 43 7.89 5.80 13.50
CA ILE A 43 6.56 5.20 13.73
C ILE A 43 6.54 3.74 13.26
N ALA A 44 7.07 3.47 12.05
CA ALA A 44 7.20 2.11 11.52
C ALA A 44 8.08 1.23 12.45
N LYS A 45 9.17 1.79 12.99
CA LYS A 45 10.03 1.11 13.97
C LYS A 45 9.33 0.85 15.31
N MET A 46 8.47 1.75 15.77
CA MET A 46 7.68 1.57 17.01
C MET A 46 6.53 0.56 16.83
N ALA A 47 5.84 0.57 15.68
CA ALA A 47 4.82 -0.41 15.35
C ALA A 47 5.40 -1.83 15.19
N ALA A 48 6.59 -1.94 14.60
CA ALA A 48 7.34 -3.20 14.56
C ALA A 48 7.87 -3.63 15.93
N ALA A 49 8.11 -2.70 16.87
CA ALA A 49 8.61 -3.00 18.22
C ALA A 49 7.55 -3.64 19.14
N ALA A 50 6.28 -3.68 18.73
CA ALA A 50 5.22 -4.35 19.49
C ALA A 50 5.19 -5.88 19.28
N LEU A 51 5.85 -6.40 18.23
CA LEU A 51 5.94 -7.85 17.99
C LEU A 51 7.23 -8.43 18.54
N THR A 52 7.11 -9.55 19.22
CA THR A 52 8.26 -10.39 19.58
C THR A 52 8.84 -11.05 18.33
N GLU A 53 10.13 -11.40 18.38
CA GLU A 53 10.80 -12.12 17.30
C GLU A 53 10.13 -13.48 17.01
N ALA A 54 9.65 -14.15 18.07
CA ALA A 54 8.91 -15.42 17.96
C ALA A 54 7.56 -15.25 17.25
N GLU A 55 6.80 -14.18 17.57
CA GLU A 55 5.55 -13.87 16.87
C GLU A 55 5.82 -13.57 15.39
N LEU A 56 6.84 -12.78 15.08
CA LEU A 56 7.20 -12.46 13.70
C LEU A 56 7.63 -13.69 12.89
N ALA A 57 8.44 -14.57 13.48
CA ALA A 57 8.85 -15.83 12.86
C ALA A 57 7.64 -16.74 12.57
N THR A 58 6.72 -16.83 13.54
CA THR A 58 5.47 -17.60 13.39
C THR A 58 4.57 -17.00 12.32
N LEU A 59 4.42 -15.67 12.30
CA LEU A 59 3.63 -14.93 11.32
C LEU A 59 4.15 -15.18 9.89
N SER A 60 5.47 -15.08 9.71
CA SER A 60 6.18 -15.35 8.45
C SER A 60 5.96 -16.79 7.98
N SER A 61 6.27 -17.76 8.85
CA SER A 61 6.17 -19.19 8.52
C SER A 61 4.75 -19.56 8.09
N LYS A 62 3.74 -19.09 8.82
CA LYS A 62 2.33 -19.32 8.50
C LYS A 62 1.91 -18.67 7.19
N ALA A 63 2.34 -17.44 6.90
CA ALA A 63 2.00 -16.76 5.64
C ALA A 63 2.63 -17.46 4.43
N ILE A 64 3.89 -17.89 4.55
CA ILE A 64 4.60 -18.63 3.50
C ILE A 64 3.92 -19.98 3.25
N GLY A 65 3.61 -20.74 4.31
CA GLY A 65 2.92 -22.03 4.20
C GLY A 65 1.49 -21.91 3.66
N ALA A 66 0.79 -20.81 3.95
CA ALA A 66 -0.56 -20.58 3.43
C ALA A 66 -0.62 -20.48 1.89
N LYS A 67 0.51 -20.20 1.21
CA LYS A 67 0.56 -20.23 -0.27
C LYS A 67 0.19 -21.60 -0.84
N ASP A 68 0.45 -22.67 -0.12
CA ASP A 68 0.25 -24.05 -0.62
C ASP A 68 -1.23 -24.44 -0.73
N VAL A 69 -2.12 -23.73 -0.04
CA VAL A 69 -3.57 -23.94 -0.11
C VAL A 69 -4.29 -22.92 -1.00
N ALA A 70 -3.54 -22.08 -1.73
CA ALA A 70 -4.12 -21.14 -2.68
C ALA A 70 -4.83 -21.88 -3.83
N TYR A 71 -6.07 -21.48 -4.11
CA TYR A 71 -6.81 -21.97 -5.27
C TYR A 71 -6.69 -20.93 -6.39
N CYS A 72 -5.69 -21.07 -7.25
CA CYS A 72 -5.43 -20.11 -8.33
C CYS A 72 -5.16 -20.77 -9.70
N PRO A 73 -6.10 -21.54 -10.26
CA PRO A 73 -5.89 -22.24 -11.52
C PRO A 73 -5.77 -21.31 -12.73
N TYR A 74 -6.24 -20.05 -12.64
CA TYR A 74 -6.25 -19.11 -13.74
C TYR A 74 -4.96 -18.30 -13.78
N SER A 75 -4.61 -17.59 -12.70
CA SER A 75 -3.38 -16.79 -12.67
C SER A 75 -2.12 -17.59 -12.41
N LYS A 76 -2.25 -18.75 -11.73
CA LYS A 76 -1.12 -19.52 -11.19
C LYS A 76 -0.25 -18.71 -10.21
N PHE A 77 -0.79 -17.62 -9.67
CA PHE A 77 -0.10 -16.72 -8.77
C PHE A 77 -0.60 -16.94 -7.34
N ARG A 78 0.24 -17.60 -6.52
CA ARG A 78 -0.12 -17.95 -5.15
C ARG A 78 0.20 -16.80 -4.20
N VAL A 79 -0.77 -16.49 -3.35
CA VAL A 79 -0.63 -15.53 -2.26
C VAL A 79 -1.16 -16.16 -0.99
N GLY A 80 -0.34 -16.13 0.05
CA GLY A 80 -0.69 -16.56 1.39
C GLY A 80 -0.67 -15.38 2.33
N ALA A 81 -1.50 -15.41 3.36
CA ALA A 81 -1.54 -14.40 4.40
C ALA A 81 -1.68 -15.03 5.78
N SER A 82 -1.08 -14.39 6.77
CA SER A 82 -1.17 -14.74 8.18
C SER A 82 -1.47 -13.49 8.99
N LEU A 83 -2.41 -13.57 9.92
CA LEU A 83 -2.89 -12.46 10.73
C LEU A 83 -2.76 -12.82 12.21
N LEU A 84 -2.14 -11.93 12.99
CA LEU A 84 -2.03 -12.05 14.43
C LEU A 84 -3.07 -11.15 15.11
N ALA A 85 -3.98 -11.77 15.86
CA ALA A 85 -4.91 -11.06 16.73
C ALA A 85 -4.23 -10.59 18.03
N GLU A 86 -4.86 -9.62 18.72
CA GLU A 86 -4.31 -9.07 19.97
C GLU A 86 -4.13 -10.12 21.08
N ASP A 87 -5.01 -11.12 21.13
CA ASP A 87 -4.98 -12.21 22.09
C ASP A 87 -3.92 -13.29 21.79
N GLY A 88 -3.13 -13.11 20.72
CA GLY A 88 -2.08 -14.05 20.31
C GLY A 88 -2.57 -15.13 19.34
N THR A 89 -3.84 -15.13 18.95
CA THR A 89 -4.37 -16.10 17.99
C THR A 89 -3.87 -15.79 16.57
N PHE A 90 -3.41 -16.82 15.86
CA PHE A 90 -2.98 -16.71 14.46
C PHE A 90 -4.04 -17.27 13.51
N PHE A 91 -4.37 -16.50 12.49
CA PHE A 91 -5.22 -16.91 11.38
C PHE A 91 -4.39 -17.02 10.10
N VAL A 92 -4.82 -17.90 9.19
CA VAL A 92 -4.22 -18.05 7.86
C VAL A 92 -5.28 -17.92 6.79
N GLY A 93 -4.86 -17.46 5.61
CA GLY A 93 -5.72 -17.36 4.43
C GLY A 93 -4.88 -17.39 3.16
N ALA A 94 -5.52 -17.74 2.05
CA ALA A 94 -4.90 -17.80 0.74
C ALA A 94 -5.85 -17.22 -0.30
N ASN A 95 -5.33 -16.84 -1.48
CA ASN A 95 -6.19 -16.39 -2.55
C ASN A 95 -7.02 -17.55 -3.12
N VAL A 96 -8.28 -17.27 -3.43
CA VAL A 96 -9.22 -18.21 -4.04
C VAL A 96 -9.81 -17.53 -5.27
N GLU A 97 -9.50 -18.08 -6.44
CA GLU A 97 -9.97 -17.60 -7.72
C GLU A 97 -11.29 -18.25 -8.12
N ASN A 98 -11.94 -17.66 -9.12
CA ASN A 98 -13.18 -18.14 -9.68
C ASN A 98 -13.20 -17.87 -11.19
N ALA A 99 -13.97 -18.66 -11.94
CA ALA A 99 -14.17 -18.45 -13.37
C ALA A 99 -14.69 -17.04 -13.68
N SER A 100 -15.56 -16.50 -12.82
CA SER A 100 -15.91 -15.09 -12.83
C SER A 100 -14.87 -14.30 -12.02
N TYR A 101 -13.88 -13.72 -12.70
CA TYR A 101 -12.72 -13.12 -12.03
C TYR A 101 -13.06 -12.11 -10.92
N PRO A 102 -14.08 -11.23 -11.05
CA PRO A 102 -14.41 -10.26 -10.00
C PRO A 102 -14.87 -10.86 -8.67
N VAL A 103 -15.34 -12.11 -8.65
CA VAL A 103 -15.82 -12.75 -7.40
C VAL A 103 -14.72 -13.49 -6.63
N GLY A 104 -13.50 -13.54 -7.20
CA GLY A 104 -12.34 -14.08 -6.49
C GLY A 104 -11.99 -13.26 -5.23
N ILE A 105 -11.30 -13.88 -4.29
CA ILE A 105 -10.89 -13.26 -3.03
C ILE A 105 -9.38 -13.37 -2.85
N CYS A 106 -8.77 -12.26 -2.44
CA CYS A 106 -7.34 -12.20 -2.12
C CYS A 106 -7.06 -12.81 -0.73
N ALA A 107 -5.82 -13.22 -0.50
CA ALA A 107 -5.40 -13.86 0.75
C ALA A 107 -5.67 -12.98 1.98
N GLU A 108 -5.46 -11.67 1.87
CA GLU A 108 -5.66 -10.71 2.96
C GLU A 108 -7.14 -10.62 3.36
N LYS A 109 -8.04 -10.50 2.37
CA LYS A 109 -9.49 -10.50 2.63
C LYS A 109 -9.95 -11.83 3.20
N CYS A 110 -9.39 -12.95 2.72
CA CYS A 110 -9.68 -14.28 3.24
C CYS A 110 -9.29 -14.40 4.72
N VAL A 111 -8.05 -14.05 5.10
CA VAL A 111 -7.58 -14.21 6.49
C VAL A 111 -8.32 -13.28 7.46
N PHE A 112 -8.58 -12.03 7.07
CA PHE A 112 -9.37 -11.12 7.90
C PHE A 112 -10.82 -11.60 8.00
N GLY A 113 -11.41 -12.06 6.90
CA GLY A 113 -12.76 -12.64 6.91
C GLY A 113 -12.87 -13.78 7.92
N THR A 114 -11.93 -14.73 7.90
CA THR A 114 -11.87 -15.84 8.85
C THR A 114 -11.71 -15.36 10.29
N ALA A 115 -10.82 -14.41 10.56
CA ALA A 115 -10.62 -13.91 11.92
C ALA A 115 -11.86 -13.16 12.45
N VAL A 116 -12.51 -12.40 11.58
CA VAL A 116 -13.73 -11.64 11.87
C VAL A 116 -14.91 -12.58 12.13
N THR A 117 -15.10 -13.63 11.33
CA THR A 117 -16.16 -14.61 11.59
C THR A 117 -15.89 -15.46 12.83
N ALA A 118 -14.63 -15.62 13.22
CA ALA A 118 -14.22 -16.24 14.49
C ALA A 118 -14.37 -15.31 15.72
N GLY A 119 -14.82 -14.06 15.55
CA GLY A 119 -15.10 -13.13 16.65
C GLY A 119 -14.00 -12.12 16.97
N HIS A 120 -12.87 -12.13 16.25
CA HIS A 120 -11.77 -11.19 16.49
C HIS A 120 -11.99 -9.89 15.70
N ARG A 121 -11.72 -8.74 16.33
CA ARG A 121 -11.81 -7.40 15.71
C ARG A 121 -10.58 -6.53 15.94
N SER A 122 -9.61 -7.03 16.69
CA SER A 122 -8.39 -6.30 17.06
C SER A 122 -7.17 -7.14 16.70
N PHE A 123 -6.22 -6.53 16.00
CA PHE A 123 -5.11 -7.21 15.36
C PHE A 123 -3.79 -6.46 15.59
N LYS A 124 -2.70 -7.23 15.73
CA LYS A 124 -1.34 -6.71 15.93
C LYS A 124 -0.58 -6.51 14.62
N ALA A 125 -0.64 -7.49 13.72
CA ALA A 125 0.09 -7.47 12.45
C ALA A 125 -0.47 -8.45 11.43
N VAL A 126 -0.19 -8.19 10.16
CA VAL A 126 -0.43 -9.14 9.06
C VAL A 126 0.85 -9.36 8.25
N ALA A 127 1.09 -10.61 7.86
CA ALA A 127 2.08 -10.99 6.86
C ALA A 127 1.38 -11.47 5.59
N VAL A 128 1.91 -11.07 4.44
CA VAL A 128 1.48 -11.48 3.11
C VAL A 128 2.69 -12.03 2.38
N ALA A 129 2.60 -13.23 1.81
CA ALA A 129 3.66 -13.90 1.09
C ALA A 129 3.22 -14.20 -0.34
N SER A 130 4.12 -14.01 -1.30
CA SER A 130 3.88 -14.36 -2.71
C SER A 130 5.06 -15.11 -3.31
N ASP A 131 4.94 -15.51 -4.59
CA ASP A 131 6.00 -16.22 -5.32
C ASP A 131 7.03 -15.28 -5.98
N ILE A 132 6.83 -13.95 -5.95
CA ILE A 132 7.74 -12.96 -6.53
C ILE A 132 8.66 -12.30 -5.50
N ILE A 133 9.72 -11.64 -5.98
CA ILE A 133 10.66 -10.83 -5.19
C ILE A 133 10.74 -9.42 -5.83
N PRO A 134 10.54 -8.32 -5.08
CA PRO A 134 10.09 -8.30 -3.68
C PRO A 134 8.67 -8.86 -3.53
N GLY A 135 8.28 -9.20 -2.30
CA GLY A 135 6.93 -9.68 -1.99
C GLY A 135 5.85 -8.73 -2.51
N THR A 136 4.72 -9.29 -2.95
CA THR A 136 3.64 -8.52 -3.54
C THR A 136 3.03 -7.55 -2.53
N SER A 137 2.66 -6.36 -3.01
CA SER A 137 1.95 -5.38 -2.20
C SER A 137 0.45 -5.69 -2.19
N PRO A 138 -0.24 -5.52 -1.05
CA PRO A 138 -1.69 -5.68 -1.01
C PRO A 138 -2.39 -4.80 -2.04
N CYS A 139 -3.39 -5.35 -2.71
CA CYS A 139 -4.16 -4.61 -3.71
C CYS A 139 -5.02 -3.51 -3.03
N GLY A 140 -5.48 -2.52 -3.80
CA GLY A 140 -6.27 -1.40 -3.24
C GLY A 140 -7.50 -1.84 -2.46
N SER A 141 -8.21 -2.87 -2.93
CA SER A 141 -9.38 -3.45 -2.24
C SER A 141 -8.99 -4.07 -0.89
N CYS A 142 -7.87 -4.79 -0.83
CA CYS A 142 -7.37 -5.34 0.43
C CYS A 142 -6.94 -4.25 1.40
N ARG A 143 -6.27 -3.19 0.93
CA ARG A 143 -5.88 -2.06 1.78
C ARG A 143 -7.10 -1.42 2.43
N GLN A 144 -8.15 -1.14 1.66
CA GLN A 144 -9.38 -0.57 2.20
C GLN A 144 -10.09 -1.53 3.17
N PHE A 145 -10.11 -2.84 2.86
CA PHE A 145 -10.70 -3.85 3.74
C PHE A 145 -9.97 -3.93 5.09
N MET A 146 -8.63 -3.93 5.07
CA MET A 146 -7.82 -3.94 6.30
C MET A 146 -8.01 -2.66 7.11
N ARG A 147 -8.09 -1.49 6.46
CA ARG A 147 -8.28 -0.19 7.14
C ARG A 147 -9.54 -0.13 8.00
N GLN A 148 -10.58 -0.90 7.67
CA GLN A 148 -11.78 -1.01 8.52
C GLN A 148 -11.48 -1.51 9.94
N PHE A 149 -10.46 -2.35 10.10
CA PHE A 149 -10.11 -2.98 11.38
C PHE A 149 -8.76 -2.51 11.94
N CYS A 150 -7.92 -1.92 11.10
CA CYS A 150 -6.53 -1.64 11.41
C CYS A 150 -6.26 -0.13 11.42
N PRO A 151 -5.61 0.41 12.47
CA PRO A 151 -5.22 1.81 12.50
C PRO A 151 -4.13 2.11 11.45
N PRO A 152 -3.88 3.39 11.10
CA PRO A 152 -2.81 3.77 10.17
C PRO A 152 -1.40 3.29 10.60
N SER A 153 -1.17 3.05 11.89
CA SER A 153 0.07 2.51 12.44
C SER A 153 0.24 1.00 12.23
N PHE A 154 -0.81 0.28 11.84
CA PHE A 154 -0.81 -1.19 11.76
C PHE A 154 0.26 -1.69 10.76
N PRO A 155 1.16 -2.61 11.18
CA PRO A 155 2.25 -3.10 10.35
C PRO A 155 1.80 -4.20 9.39
N VAL A 156 2.23 -4.07 8.14
CA VAL A 156 2.00 -5.03 7.05
C VAL A 156 3.34 -5.52 6.52
N TYR A 157 3.60 -6.81 6.67
CA TYR A 157 4.83 -7.46 6.25
C TYR A 157 4.63 -8.16 4.90
N MET A 158 5.36 -7.75 3.87
CA MET A 158 5.25 -8.30 2.51
C MET A 158 6.48 -9.17 2.21
N TYR A 159 6.32 -10.48 2.30
CA TYR A 159 7.36 -11.48 2.09
C TYR A 159 7.49 -11.87 0.62
N GLY A 160 8.71 -11.84 0.11
CA GLY A 160 9.08 -12.42 -1.17
C GLY A 160 9.37 -13.91 -1.04
N ASN A 161 9.57 -14.57 -2.19
CA ASN A 161 9.88 -16.00 -2.21
C ASN A 161 11.26 -16.36 -1.63
N ASP A 162 12.14 -15.36 -1.46
CA ASP A 162 13.44 -15.50 -0.77
C ASP A 162 13.31 -15.43 0.76
N GLY A 163 12.09 -15.31 1.30
CA GLY A 163 11.82 -15.19 2.72
C GLY A 163 12.16 -13.81 3.31
N LYS A 164 12.64 -12.87 2.48
CA LYS A 164 12.85 -11.48 2.91
C LYS A 164 11.54 -10.71 2.83
N TYR A 165 11.39 -9.71 3.69
CA TYR A 165 10.20 -8.88 3.70
C TYR A 165 10.50 -7.39 3.57
N VAL A 166 9.50 -6.68 3.04
CA VAL A 166 9.37 -5.23 3.17
C VAL A 166 8.20 -4.99 4.13
N MET A 167 8.44 -4.20 5.17
CA MET A 167 7.38 -3.78 6.09
C MET A 167 6.95 -2.36 5.75
N LYS A 168 5.64 -2.14 5.69
CA LYS A 168 5.02 -0.82 5.60
C LYS A 168 3.86 -0.74 6.59
N THR A 169 3.52 0.47 7.02
CA THR A 169 2.30 0.67 7.82
C THR A 169 1.08 0.85 6.91
N MET A 170 -0.11 0.65 7.47
CA MET A 170 -1.36 0.90 6.75
C MET A 170 -1.48 2.34 6.21
N GLY A 171 -1.03 3.34 6.98
CA GLY A 171 -1.03 4.74 6.54
C GLY A 171 -0.03 5.03 5.40
N GLU A 172 1.03 4.23 5.28
CA GLU A 172 1.93 4.31 4.13
C GLU A 172 1.38 3.61 2.89
N LEU A 173 0.60 2.54 3.08
CA LEU A 173 -0.05 1.81 2.00
C LEU A 173 -1.31 2.52 1.49
N LEU A 174 -2.05 3.20 2.34
CA LEU A 174 -3.29 3.88 2.01
C LEU A 174 -3.37 5.24 2.72
N PRO A 175 -2.59 6.24 2.23
CA PRO A 175 -2.62 7.59 2.78
C PRO A 175 -3.99 8.25 2.57
N ASP A 176 -4.35 9.16 3.48
CA ASP A 176 -5.60 9.95 3.44
C ASP A 176 -6.83 9.07 3.17
N SER A 177 -6.87 7.92 3.83
CA SER A 177 -7.84 6.86 3.55
C SER A 177 -9.22 7.18 4.09
N PHE A 178 -10.23 6.83 3.31
CA PHE A 178 -11.62 6.79 3.77
C PHE A 178 -11.78 5.77 4.90
N GLY A 179 -12.58 6.11 5.91
CA GLY A 179 -12.84 5.27 7.08
C GLY A 179 -14.17 5.57 7.78
N PRO A 180 -14.47 4.86 8.87
CA PRO A 180 -15.68 5.11 9.67
C PRO A 180 -15.84 6.57 10.10
N GLU A 181 -14.73 7.26 10.36
CA GLU A 181 -14.68 8.67 10.74
C GLU A 181 -15.29 9.62 9.70
N ASP A 182 -15.33 9.24 8.41
CA ASP A 182 -15.91 10.07 7.34
C ASP A 182 -17.44 9.94 7.24
N LEU A 183 -18.01 8.95 7.93
CA LEU A 183 -19.46 8.71 7.96
C LEU A 183 -20.16 9.36 9.16
N GLU A 184 -19.38 9.73 10.17
CA GLU A 184 -19.86 10.45 11.35
C GLU A 184 -20.25 11.88 10.92
N ARG A 185 -21.52 12.25 11.15
CA ARG A 185 -22.07 13.58 10.83
C ARG A 185 -22.23 14.42 12.08
#